data_AF-A0A1L7D0S1-F1
#
_entry.id   AF-A0A1L7D0S1-F1
#
_cell.length_a   1.000
_cell.length_b   1.000
_cell.length_c   1.000
_cell.angle_alpha   90.00
_cell.angle_beta   90.00
_cell.angle_gamma   90.00
#
_symmetry.space_group_name_H-M   'P 1'
#
loop_
_entity.id
_entity.type
_entity.pdbx_description
1 polymer ?
#
loop_
_entity_poly.entity_id
_entity_poly.type
_entity_poly.pdbx_seq_one_letter_code
_entity_poly.pdbx_strand_id
1 'polypeptide(L)'
;MVTSDVGLPLACNVQLNNSLAGGYSGVYNSQEEDYRQFRVDLKVQAPETVEFGQTFEYAILPTNFSLPAKISSASISKADQINLWVDLPENAQVLKVEAEEDPASIFEVKEENGRIHLTGAPSTSPADVTRWDVKNKNQWKSGGLAAKNSGGELVLKTPKITISLKSKGLVGETIQPKIRRIDPKTFSNLSFVQVYAEADAPIVGTIPAFIRCGLSQDDESRKAEGKEVLEADTFPAVKVVAKQQVPTPGQQTVATSVQINLLEADGTAFAAGSMVELLINGQKRSLTVEDSGVARFSVDLENGQETNVNVGFADNLDNSVDVSVTGGKEGASATLQRKPLYPAVARVQLTDANGKPLEAGKDVQLLVGGEQAAYTVGADGYVDISVSLRDSETKLVKVAFADQPSSFISVELKGGKDVAPVLHDSPLARTQNIPDPTGSSGPLNMDNPIVWGSILATALGLPVIGMLIKIAIDYFKIPLPYIEIRHPE
;
A
#
# COMPACT_ATOMS: atom_id res chain seq x y z
N MET A 1 2.49 22.34 16.03
CA MET A 1 2.08 21.62 14.80
C MET A 1 2.66 22.36 13.61
N VAL A 2 3.17 21.62 12.64
CA VAL A 2 3.66 22.13 11.35
C VAL A 2 2.62 21.80 10.29
N THR A 3 2.40 22.73 9.37
CA THR A 3 1.61 22.50 8.16
C THR A 3 2.56 22.33 6.99
N SER A 4 2.42 21.27 6.22
CA SER A 4 3.22 20.99 5.02
C SER A 4 2.30 20.84 3.80
N ASP A 5 2.74 21.38 2.67
CA ASP A 5 2.16 21.07 1.37
C ASP A 5 2.77 19.76 0.86
N VAL A 6 1.95 18.85 0.33
CA VAL A 6 2.36 17.54 -0.20
C VAL A 6 1.78 17.38 -1.59
N GLY A 7 2.62 17.55 -2.61
CA GLY A 7 2.29 17.31 -4.01
C GLY A 7 2.47 15.84 -4.40
N LEU A 8 1.39 15.21 -4.87
CA LEU A 8 1.36 13.82 -5.29
C LEU A 8 1.05 13.76 -6.80
N PRO A 9 2.06 13.90 -7.67
CA PRO A 9 1.90 13.71 -9.11
C PRO A 9 1.50 12.27 -9.39
N LEU A 10 0.49 12.08 -10.23
CA LEU A 10 -0.10 10.78 -10.50
C LEU A 10 0.27 10.27 -11.89
N ALA A 11 0.16 8.96 -12.05
CA ALA A 11 0.01 8.32 -13.34
C ALA A 11 -1.23 7.43 -13.29
N CYS A 12 -2.11 7.57 -14.27
CA CYS A 12 -3.44 6.99 -14.27
C CYS A 12 -3.62 6.04 -15.44
N ASN A 13 -4.00 4.80 -15.16
CA ASN A 13 -4.47 3.87 -16.17
C ASN A 13 -5.97 4.05 -16.35
N VAL A 14 -6.39 4.29 -17.58
CA VAL A 14 -7.78 4.51 -17.96
C VAL A 14 -8.26 3.35 -18.80
N GLN A 15 -9.47 2.89 -18.53
CA GLN A 15 -10.14 1.86 -19.30
C GLN A 15 -11.54 2.33 -19.68
N LEU A 16 -11.78 2.43 -20.99
CA LEU A 16 -13.10 2.76 -21.51
C LEU A 16 -13.91 1.49 -21.74
N ASN A 17 -15.18 1.50 -21.33
CA ASN A 17 -16.11 0.39 -21.55
C ASN A 17 -16.75 0.49 -22.95
N ASN A 18 -15.97 0.18 -23.99
CA ASN A 18 -16.48 0.18 -25.36
C ASN A 18 -16.01 -1.07 -26.14
N SER A 19 -16.98 -1.90 -26.55
CA SER A 19 -16.76 -3.10 -27.36
C SER A 19 -16.53 -2.81 -28.86
N LEU A 20 -16.91 -1.63 -29.35
CA LEU A 20 -16.87 -1.28 -30.78
C LEU A 20 -15.57 -0.61 -31.23
N ALA A 21 -14.76 -0.07 -30.30
CA ALA A 21 -13.54 0.69 -30.64
C ALA A 21 -12.23 0.05 -30.16
N GLY A 22 -12.22 -1.27 -29.90
CA GLY A 22 -11.00 -1.97 -29.48
C GLY A 22 -10.51 -1.64 -28.06
N GLY A 23 -11.35 -1.02 -27.22
CA GLY A 23 -11.05 -0.69 -25.83
C GLY A 23 -9.81 0.21 -25.68
N TYR A 24 -9.99 1.53 -25.73
CA TYR A 24 -8.89 2.44 -25.38
C TYR A 24 -8.50 2.21 -23.92
N SER A 25 -7.31 1.66 -23.73
CA SER A 25 -6.65 1.55 -22.43
C SER A 25 -5.21 2.03 -22.56
N GLY A 26 -4.79 2.85 -21.60
CA GLY A 26 -3.46 3.44 -21.58
C GLY A 26 -3.15 4.02 -20.22
N VAL A 27 -1.85 4.12 -19.93
CA VAL A 27 -1.30 4.86 -18.79
C VAL A 27 -1.00 6.27 -19.26
N TYR A 28 -1.47 7.24 -18.49
CA TYR A 28 -1.29 8.66 -18.75
C TYR A 28 -0.62 9.30 -17.55
N ASN A 29 0.53 9.92 -17.76
CA ASN A 29 1.41 10.36 -16.68
C ASN A 29 1.42 11.89 -16.56
N SER A 30 1.37 12.41 -15.33
CA SER A 30 1.41 13.85 -15.04
C SER A 30 2.66 14.59 -15.50
N GLN A 31 3.74 13.88 -15.87
CA GLN A 31 4.89 14.53 -16.51
C GLN A 31 4.59 14.98 -17.96
N GLU A 32 3.56 14.45 -18.60
CA GLU A 32 3.16 14.83 -19.95
C GLU A 32 2.38 16.15 -19.93
N GLU A 33 2.64 17.01 -20.91
CA GLU A 33 2.06 18.36 -20.98
C GLU A 33 0.53 18.34 -20.93
N ASP A 34 -0.09 17.42 -21.66
CA ASP A 34 -1.55 17.25 -21.71
C ASP A 34 -2.16 16.70 -20.40
N TYR A 35 -1.34 16.23 -19.46
CA TYR A 35 -1.77 15.51 -18.26
C TYR A 35 -1.21 16.09 -16.95
N ARG A 36 -0.57 17.26 -16.97
CA ARG A 36 0.06 17.90 -15.79
C ARG A 36 -0.86 18.09 -14.59
N GLN A 37 -2.15 18.18 -14.83
CA GLN A 37 -3.22 18.27 -13.85
C GLN A 37 -3.53 16.95 -13.13
N PHE A 38 -2.94 15.81 -13.53
CA PHE A 38 -3.02 14.56 -12.75
C PHE A 38 -2.17 14.65 -11.48
N ARG A 39 -2.65 15.39 -10.48
CA ARG A 39 -1.94 15.52 -9.21
C ARG A 39 -2.93 15.69 -8.07
N VAL A 40 -2.53 15.26 -6.89
CA VAL A 40 -3.23 15.56 -5.64
C VAL A 40 -2.34 16.45 -4.80
N ASP A 41 -2.79 17.67 -4.54
CA ASP A 41 -2.10 18.57 -3.62
C ASP A 41 -2.79 18.49 -2.26
N LEU A 42 -2.10 17.99 -1.24
CA LEU A 42 -2.62 17.89 0.12
C LEU A 42 -1.95 18.96 1.00
N LYS A 43 -2.71 19.46 1.97
CA LYS A 43 -2.14 20.21 3.09
C LYS A 43 -2.25 19.36 4.34
N VAL A 44 -1.13 19.10 5.00
CA VAL A 44 -1.08 18.14 6.10
C VAL A 44 -0.52 18.80 7.35
N GLN A 45 -1.19 18.62 8.47
CA GLN A 45 -0.80 19.11 9.79
C GLN A 45 -0.39 17.95 10.69
N ALA A 46 0.80 18.06 11.28
CA ALA A 46 1.31 17.10 12.25
C ALA A 46 2.26 17.79 13.24
N PRO A 47 2.47 17.26 14.45
CA PRO A 47 3.59 17.69 15.29
C PRO A 47 4.93 17.25 14.68
N GLU A 48 6.02 17.95 14.95
CA GLU A 48 7.37 17.54 14.50
C GLU A 48 7.88 16.34 15.30
N THR A 49 7.54 16.30 16.59
CA THR A 49 7.98 15.27 17.52
C THR A 49 6.82 14.82 18.41
N VAL A 50 6.88 13.58 18.86
CA VAL A 50 5.95 13.01 19.82
C VAL A 50 6.70 12.08 20.77
N GLU A 51 6.32 12.05 22.04
CA GLU A 51 6.89 11.10 22.98
C GLU A 51 6.41 9.66 22.67
N PHE A 52 7.22 8.67 23.00
CA PHE A 52 6.78 7.28 22.94
C PHE A 52 5.50 7.05 23.76
N GLY A 53 4.50 6.39 23.16
CA GLY A 53 3.21 6.12 23.79
C GLY A 53 2.27 7.33 23.89
N GLN A 54 2.68 8.54 23.50
CA GLN A 54 1.83 9.72 23.51
C GLN A 54 0.84 9.70 22.34
N THR A 55 -0.38 10.16 22.61
CA THR A 55 -1.40 10.42 21.60
C THR A 55 -1.16 11.78 20.93
N PHE A 56 -1.32 11.83 19.61
CA PHE A 56 -1.20 13.04 18.82
C PHE A 56 -2.19 13.03 17.65
N GLU A 57 -2.38 14.20 17.04
CA GLU A 57 -3.25 14.36 15.87
C GLU A 57 -2.42 14.51 14.60
N TYR A 58 -2.91 13.89 13.54
CA TYR A 58 -2.44 14.01 12.18
C TYR A 58 -3.62 14.41 11.30
N ALA A 59 -3.60 15.61 10.73
CA ALA A 59 -4.76 16.14 10.00
C ALA A 59 -4.43 16.39 8.53
N ILE A 60 -5.27 15.88 7.63
CA ILE A 60 -5.30 16.26 6.21
C ILE A 60 -6.34 17.38 6.10
N LEU A 61 -5.88 18.57 5.78
CA LEU A 61 -6.74 19.74 5.64
C LEU A 61 -7.57 19.66 4.35
N PRO A 62 -8.72 20.39 4.29
CA PRO A 62 -9.52 20.46 3.09
C PRO A 62 -8.68 20.90 1.89
N THR A 63 -8.77 20.13 0.80
CA THR A 63 -8.10 20.46 -0.45
C THR A 63 -9.03 20.23 -1.64
N ASN A 64 -8.63 20.77 -2.79
CA ASN A 64 -9.25 20.44 -4.07
C ASN A 64 -8.46 19.32 -4.70
N PHE A 65 -9.10 18.18 -4.85
CA PHE A 65 -8.65 17.11 -5.73
C PHE A 65 -9.11 17.44 -7.15
N SER A 66 -8.16 17.47 -8.09
CA SER A 66 -8.45 17.75 -9.50
C SER A 66 -8.07 16.57 -10.38
N LEU A 67 -8.93 16.24 -11.33
CA LEU A 67 -8.63 15.37 -12.46
C LEU A 67 -8.94 16.12 -13.74
N PRO A 68 -8.21 15.88 -14.84
CA PRO A 68 -8.59 16.45 -16.12
C PRO A 68 -9.96 15.98 -16.58
N ALA A 69 -10.70 16.91 -17.16
CA ALA A 69 -11.91 16.59 -17.90
C ALA A 69 -11.62 16.06 -19.32
N LYS A 70 -10.36 15.80 -19.68
CA LYS A 70 -9.99 15.22 -20.98
C LYS A 70 -8.85 14.23 -20.84
N ILE A 71 -9.03 13.03 -21.36
CA ILE A 71 -8.00 11.99 -21.43
C ILE A 71 -7.98 11.45 -22.87
N SER A 72 -6.83 11.61 -23.53
CA SER A 72 -6.71 11.33 -24.96
C SER A 72 -7.81 12.08 -25.77
N SER A 73 -8.58 11.38 -26.59
CA SER A 73 -9.68 11.92 -27.38
C SER A 73 -11.03 11.94 -26.65
N ALA A 74 -11.11 11.41 -25.42
CA ALA A 74 -12.35 11.34 -24.64
C ALA A 74 -12.41 12.47 -23.61
N SER A 75 -13.57 13.10 -23.47
CA SER A 75 -13.82 14.13 -22.46
C SER A 75 -14.54 13.51 -21.27
N ILE A 76 -13.98 13.58 -20.07
CA ILE A 76 -14.68 13.15 -18.85
C ILE A 76 -15.69 14.23 -18.47
N SER A 77 -16.97 13.92 -18.63
CA SER A 77 -18.06 14.83 -18.29
C SER A 77 -18.41 14.78 -16.81
N LYS A 78 -18.19 13.62 -16.17
CA LYS A 78 -18.53 13.39 -14.76
C LYS A 78 -17.65 12.33 -14.13
N ALA A 79 -17.22 12.55 -12.88
CA ALA A 79 -16.74 11.47 -12.02
C ALA A 79 -17.83 11.17 -10.99
N ASP A 80 -18.34 9.96 -11.00
CA ASP A 80 -19.50 9.54 -10.21
C ASP A 80 -19.12 8.89 -8.89
N GLN A 81 -17.93 8.29 -8.83
CA GLN A 81 -17.35 7.70 -7.64
C GLN A 81 -15.86 7.93 -7.64
N ILE A 82 -15.33 8.35 -6.50
CA ILE A 82 -13.91 8.53 -6.26
C ILE A 82 -13.58 7.87 -4.93
N ASN A 83 -12.55 7.01 -4.95
CA ASN A 83 -11.92 6.52 -3.74
C ASN A 83 -10.49 7.07 -3.64
N LEU A 84 -10.09 7.45 -2.42
CA LEU A 84 -8.72 7.81 -2.08
C LEU A 84 -8.23 6.92 -0.95
N TRP A 85 -6.99 6.44 -1.07
CA TRP A 85 -6.38 5.51 -0.13
C TRP A 85 -5.04 6.00 0.42
N VAL A 86 -4.91 6.12 1.74
CA VAL A 86 -3.63 6.50 2.37
C VAL A 86 -3.19 5.39 3.32
N ASP A 87 -1.98 4.87 3.15
CA ASP A 87 -1.45 3.82 4.03
C ASP A 87 -1.01 4.45 5.36
N LEU A 88 -1.49 3.88 6.45
CA LEU A 88 -1.17 4.31 7.80
C LEU A 88 0.17 3.71 8.25
N PRO A 89 0.95 4.45 9.05
CA PRO A 89 2.24 3.95 9.54
C PRO A 89 2.06 2.81 10.56
N GLU A 90 2.75 1.70 10.36
CA GLU A 90 2.71 0.52 11.24
C GLU A 90 3.22 0.79 12.67
N ASN A 91 4.10 1.78 12.81
CA ASN A 91 4.65 2.21 14.09
C ASN A 91 3.78 3.25 14.83
N ALA A 92 2.50 3.33 14.48
CA ALA A 92 1.49 4.07 15.25
C ALA A 92 0.19 3.27 15.36
N GLN A 93 -0.52 3.47 16.46
CA GLN A 93 -1.86 2.93 16.63
C GLN A 93 -2.88 3.98 16.23
N VAL A 94 -3.82 3.61 15.36
CA VAL A 94 -4.98 4.44 15.08
C VAL A 94 -5.96 4.31 16.25
N LEU A 95 -6.29 5.45 16.87
CA LEU A 95 -7.30 5.50 17.92
C LEU A 95 -8.65 5.92 17.36
N LYS A 96 -8.63 6.86 16.40
CA LYS A 96 -9.83 7.47 15.83
C LYS A 96 -9.51 8.12 14.49
N VAL A 97 -10.49 8.09 13.58
CA VAL A 97 -10.47 8.87 12.35
C VAL A 97 -11.78 9.66 12.29
N GLU A 98 -11.69 10.97 12.09
CA GLU A 98 -12.85 11.86 12.00
C GLU A 98 -12.75 12.73 10.76
N ALA A 99 -13.85 12.87 10.03
CA ALA A 99 -14.01 13.95 9.07
C ALA A 99 -14.79 15.08 9.75
N GLU A 100 -14.34 16.33 9.58
CA GLU A 100 -15.11 17.48 10.05
C GLU A 100 -16.46 17.52 9.33
N GLU A 101 -17.54 17.45 10.10
CA GLU A 101 -18.91 17.41 9.59
C GLU A 101 -19.27 18.75 8.94
N ASP A 102 -19.08 18.85 7.62
CA ASP A 102 -19.95 19.69 6.82
C ASP A 102 -21.29 18.95 6.70
N PRO A 103 -22.44 19.51 7.09
CA PRO A 103 -23.74 18.88 6.91
C PRO A 103 -24.09 18.57 5.43
N ALA A 104 -23.33 19.10 4.47
CA ALA A 104 -23.37 18.73 3.06
C ALA A 104 -22.32 17.66 2.64
N SER A 105 -21.52 17.16 3.58
CA SER A 105 -20.44 16.20 3.35
C SER A 105 -21.00 14.85 2.89
N ILE A 106 -20.83 14.57 1.60
CA ILE A 106 -21.08 13.26 0.98
C ILE A 106 -19.91 12.29 1.20
N PHE A 107 -19.03 12.54 2.18
CA PHE A 107 -17.84 11.71 2.42
C PHE A 107 -18.07 10.70 3.54
N GLU A 108 -17.46 9.55 3.38
CA GLU A 108 -17.23 8.57 4.43
C GLU A 108 -15.73 8.30 4.52
N VAL A 109 -15.21 8.25 5.75
CA VAL A 109 -13.80 7.96 6.02
C VAL A 109 -13.74 6.75 6.92
N LYS A 110 -13.07 5.69 6.46
CA LYS A 110 -12.90 4.43 7.18
C LYS A 110 -11.44 4.09 7.35
N GLU A 111 -11.13 3.37 8.42
CA GLU A 111 -9.89 2.61 8.51
C GLU A 111 -10.16 1.19 8.01
N GLU A 112 -9.43 0.77 6.97
CA GLU A 112 -9.52 -0.57 6.40
C GLU A 112 -8.10 -1.10 6.14
N ASN A 113 -7.75 -2.21 6.79
CA ASN A 113 -6.50 -2.95 6.60
C ASN A 113 -5.23 -2.07 6.71
N GLY A 114 -5.16 -1.22 7.74
CA GLY A 114 -4.04 -0.31 7.97
C GLY A 114 -3.98 0.84 6.96
N ARG A 115 -5.12 1.20 6.35
CA ARG A 115 -5.23 2.32 5.41
C ARG A 115 -6.44 3.16 5.76
N ILE A 116 -6.39 4.44 5.42
CA ILE A 116 -7.58 5.29 5.39
C ILE A 116 -8.19 5.18 4.00
N HIS A 117 -9.47 4.86 3.97
CA HIS A 117 -10.33 4.86 2.79
C HIS A 117 -11.26 6.06 2.85
N LEU A 118 -11.12 6.97 1.89
CA LEU A 118 -12.07 8.06 1.68
C LEU A 118 -12.99 7.65 0.52
N THR A 119 -14.29 7.62 0.76
CA THR A 119 -15.31 7.23 -0.21
C THR A 119 -16.58 8.06 -0.06
N GLY A 120 -17.62 7.76 -0.83
CA GLY A 120 -18.93 8.39 -0.74
C GLY A 120 -19.76 7.85 0.43
N ALA A 121 -20.51 8.71 1.12
CA ALA A 121 -21.36 8.30 2.23
C ALA A 121 -22.43 7.26 1.80
N PRO A 122 -22.72 6.23 2.61
CA PRO A 122 -23.63 5.14 2.24
C PRO A 122 -25.04 5.59 1.88
N SER A 123 -25.48 6.73 2.44
CA SER A 123 -26.78 7.35 2.16
C SER A 123 -26.92 7.86 0.73
N THR A 124 -25.81 8.00 -0.01
CA THR A 124 -25.79 8.54 -1.38
C THR A 124 -25.59 7.47 -2.46
N SER A 125 -24.90 6.34 -2.16
CA SER A 125 -24.86 5.11 -2.98
C SER A 125 -23.92 4.08 -2.33
N PRO A 126 -24.25 2.78 -2.28
CA PRO A 126 -23.41 1.73 -1.68
C PRO A 126 -22.31 1.19 -2.62
N ALA A 127 -22.07 1.82 -3.76
CA ALA A 127 -21.15 1.31 -4.76
C ALA A 127 -19.70 1.76 -4.48
N ASP A 128 -18.85 0.76 -4.23
CA ASP A 128 -17.41 0.92 -4.01
C ASP A 128 -16.63 0.39 -5.21
N VAL A 129 -15.91 1.30 -5.87
CA VAL A 129 -15.08 1.02 -7.05
C VAL A 129 -13.91 0.09 -6.77
N THR A 130 -13.52 -0.12 -5.51
CA THR A 130 -12.36 -0.94 -5.15
C THR A 130 -12.50 -2.39 -5.62
N ARG A 131 -13.73 -2.90 -5.77
CA ARG A 131 -13.99 -4.28 -6.21
C ARG A 131 -14.07 -4.46 -7.73
N TRP A 132 -14.02 -3.36 -8.50
CA TRP A 132 -14.22 -3.40 -9.94
C TRP A 132 -12.91 -3.63 -10.69
N ASP A 133 -12.96 -4.36 -11.79
CA ASP A 133 -11.83 -4.63 -12.66
C ASP A 133 -12.28 -4.83 -14.12
N VAL A 134 -11.33 -5.20 -14.98
CA VAL A 134 -11.59 -5.49 -16.40
C VAL A 134 -12.52 -6.68 -16.63
N LYS A 135 -12.62 -7.61 -15.69
CA LYS A 135 -13.37 -8.87 -15.82
C LYS A 135 -14.82 -8.70 -15.41
N ASN A 136 -15.12 -7.76 -14.51
CA ASN A 136 -16.47 -7.51 -14.00
C ASN A 136 -17.05 -6.14 -14.43
N LYS A 137 -16.69 -5.66 -15.64
CA LYS A 137 -17.16 -4.38 -16.23
C LYS A 137 -18.67 -4.17 -16.21
N ASN A 138 -19.44 -5.25 -16.31
CA ASN A 138 -20.90 -5.23 -16.23
C ASN A 138 -21.44 -4.85 -14.84
N GLN A 139 -20.61 -4.84 -13.80
CA GLN A 139 -20.97 -4.43 -12.45
C GLN A 139 -20.70 -2.96 -12.17
N TRP A 140 -20.03 -2.24 -13.09
CA TRP A 140 -19.75 -0.82 -12.95
C TRP A 140 -21.07 -0.03 -12.96
N LYS A 141 -21.29 0.78 -11.94
CA LYS A 141 -22.53 1.55 -11.74
C LYS A 141 -22.20 2.97 -11.28
N SER A 142 -23.06 3.94 -11.57
CA SER A 142 -22.91 5.30 -11.06
C SER A 142 -23.31 5.43 -9.58
N GLY A 143 -22.89 6.53 -8.96
CA GLY A 143 -23.36 7.01 -7.66
C GLY A 143 -22.36 6.82 -6.52
N GLY A 144 -22.09 7.87 -5.76
CA GLY A 144 -21.12 7.90 -4.66
C GLY A 144 -20.49 9.27 -4.57
N LEU A 145 -19.18 9.33 -4.29
CA LEU A 145 -18.46 10.59 -4.22
C LEU A 145 -18.25 11.20 -5.61
N ALA A 146 -19.11 12.16 -5.98
CA ALA A 146 -19.08 12.77 -7.30
C ALA A 146 -18.25 14.06 -7.34
N ALA A 147 -17.41 14.21 -8.38
CA ALA A 147 -16.74 15.46 -8.69
C ALA A 147 -17.49 16.22 -9.80
N LYS A 148 -17.48 17.55 -9.73
CA LYS A 148 -18.11 18.40 -10.74
C LYS A 148 -17.06 18.93 -11.71
N ASN A 149 -17.40 18.96 -12.99
CA ASN A 149 -16.59 19.67 -13.98
C ASN A 149 -16.67 21.18 -13.71
N SER A 150 -15.52 21.81 -13.51
CA SER A 150 -15.35 23.23 -13.26
C SER A 150 -14.16 23.71 -14.09
N GLY A 151 -14.44 24.25 -15.27
CA GLY A 151 -13.41 24.88 -16.11
C GLY A 151 -12.45 23.91 -16.80
N GLY A 152 -12.89 22.70 -17.16
CA GLY A 152 -12.04 21.70 -17.81
C GLY A 152 -11.35 20.73 -16.85
N GLU A 153 -11.67 20.84 -15.57
CA GLU A 153 -11.19 19.96 -14.50
C GLU A 153 -12.36 19.41 -13.70
N LEU A 154 -12.28 18.16 -13.27
CA LEU A 154 -13.18 17.56 -12.30
C LEU A 154 -12.64 17.89 -10.92
N VAL A 155 -13.34 18.78 -10.21
CA VAL A 155 -12.92 19.24 -8.89
C VAL A 155 -13.77 18.57 -7.81
N LEU A 156 -13.10 17.97 -6.84
CA LEU A 156 -13.66 17.42 -5.62
C LEU A 156 -13.02 18.14 -4.42
N LYS A 157 -13.85 18.74 -3.56
CA LYS A 157 -13.36 19.38 -2.33
C LYS A 157 -13.44 18.39 -1.17
N THR A 158 -12.30 17.99 -0.61
CA THR A 158 -12.24 17.06 0.53
C THR A 158 -12.56 17.78 1.84
N PRO A 159 -13.16 17.10 2.84
CA PRO A 159 -13.30 17.65 4.18
C PRO A 159 -11.93 17.67 4.88
N LYS A 160 -11.88 18.31 6.05
CA LYS A 160 -10.77 18.11 6.97
C LYS A 160 -10.88 16.70 7.54
N ILE A 161 -9.80 15.94 7.51
CA ILE A 161 -9.71 14.61 8.11
C ILE A 161 -8.69 14.68 9.23
N THR A 162 -9.11 14.33 10.44
CA THR A 162 -8.26 14.25 11.62
C THR A 162 -8.08 12.80 12.03
N ILE A 163 -6.84 12.39 12.19
CA ILE A 163 -6.45 11.03 12.58
C ILE A 163 -5.80 11.15 13.96
N SER A 164 -6.44 10.58 14.98
CA SER A 164 -5.85 10.48 16.31
C SER A 164 -4.99 9.24 16.37
N LEU A 165 -3.69 9.42 16.54
CA LEU A 165 -2.69 8.36 16.56
C LEU A 165 -2.05 8.27 17.94
N LYS A 166 -1.69 7.05 18.39
CA LYS A 166 -0.81 6.82 19.54
C LYS A 166 0.53 6.31 19.05
N SER A 167 1.62 6.96 19.46
CA SER A 167 2.96 6.54 19.07
C SER A 167 3.29 5.13 19.58
N LYS A 168 3.74 4.24 18.69
CA LYS A 168 4.28 2.91 19.00
C LYS A 168 5.73 2.74 18.54
N GLY A 169 6.25 3.66 17.73
CA GLY A 169 7.60 3.58 17.18
C GLY A 169 8.68 3.75 18.23
N LEU A 170 9.83 3.16 18.01
CA LEU A 170 10.98 3.29 18.90
C LEU A 170 11.50 4.72 18.91
N VAL A 171 12.16 5.12 20.00
CA VAL A 171 12.82 6.44 20.06
C VAL A 171 13.81 6.57 18.90
N GLY A 172 13.67 7.64 18.12
CA GLY A 172 14.46 7.91 16.92
C GLY A 172 13.76 7.53 15.62
N GLU A 173 12.73 6.68 15.65
CA GLU A 173 11.92 6.36 14.48
C GLU A 173 11.01 7.53 14.09
N THR A 174 10.51 7.45 12.86
CA THR A 174 9.57 8.42 12.30
C THR A 174 8.24 7.74 12.00
N ILE A 175 7.16 8.34 12.46
CA ILE A 175 5.80 7.97 12.09
C ILE A 175 5.40 8.82 10.88
N GLN A 176 5.14 8.18 9.74
CA GLN A 176 4.88 8.86 8.48
C GLN A 176 3.92 8.04 7.61
N PRO A 177 2.71 8.54 7.30
CA PRO A 177 1.83 7.94 6.31
C PRO A 177 2.48 7.88 4.92
N LYS A 178 2.01 6.96 4.07
CA LYS A 178 2.58 6.76 2.74
C LYS A 178 1.49 6.49 1.71
N ILE A 179 1.81 6.75 0.44
CA ILE A 179 1.05 6.19 -0.67
C ILE A 179 1.71 4.88 -1.08
N ARG A 180 0.90 3.84 -1.28
CA ARG A 180 1.39 2.54 -1.72
C ARG A 180 1.99 2.65 -3.12
N ARG A 181 3.20 2.12 -3.29
CA ARG A 181 3.86 1.98 -4.58
C ARG A 181 3.11 0.98 -5.45
N ILE A 182 2.45 1.47 -6.49
CA ILE A 182 1.64 0.68 -7.42
C ILE A 182 1.95 1.16 -8.84
N ASP A 183 2.41 0.26 -9.70
CA ASP A 183 2.53 0.55 -11.13
C ASP A 183 1.12 0.74 -11.73
N PRO A 184 0.79 1.93 -12.26
CA PRO A 184 -0.51 2.21 -12.88
C PRO A 184 -0.86 1.22 -13.99
N LYS A 185 0.11 0.67 -14.72
CA LYS A 185 -0.14 -0.29 -15.80
C LYS A 185 -0.86 -1.55 -15.31
N THR A 186 -0.65 -1.94 -14.06
CA THR A 186 -1.27 -3.14 -13.45
C THR A 186 -2.76 -2.99 -13.18
N PHE A 187 -3.28 -1.75 -13.20
CA PHE A 187 -4.69 -1.47 -12.90
C PHE A 187 -5.15 -2.05 -11.56
N SER A 188 -4.30 -2.00 -10.54
CA SER A 188 -4.52 -2.64 -9.24
C SER A 188 -5.66 -2.01 -8.43
N ASN A 189 -6.44 -2.83 -7.71
CA ASN A 189 -7.41 -2.35 -6.72
C ASN A 189 -6.78 -1.74 -5.47
N LEU A 190 -5.45 -1.74 -5.38
CA LEU A 190 -4.69 -1.09 -4.31
C LEU A 190 -4.23 0.32 -4.69
N SER A 191 -4.51 0.77 -5.93
CA SER A 191 -4.19 2.11 -6.41
C SER A 191 -4.68 3.21 -5.46
N PHE A 192 -3.87 4.26 -5.34
CA PHE A 192 -4.13 5.42 -4.49
C PHE A 192 -5.47 6.07 -4.79
N VAL A 193 -5.69 6.39 -6.07
CA VAL A 193 -6.92 7.01 -6.56
C VAL A 193 -7.64 6.03 -7.46
N GLN A 194 -8.94 5.89 -7.27
CA GLN A 194 -9.79 5.05 -8.09
C GLN A 194 -11.05 5.83 -8.45
N VAL A 195 -11.39 5.85 -9.74
CA VAL A 195 -12.47 6.69 -10.24
C VAL A 195 -13.33 5.92 -11.21
N TYR A 196 -14.63 5.98 -11.00
CA TYR A 196 -15.61 5.67 -12.02
C TYR A 196 -16.18 6.96 -12.59
N ALA A 197 -16.15 7.07 -13.90
CA ALA A 197 -16.47 8.28 -14.63
C ALA A 197 -17.31 8.00 -15.87
N GLU A 198 -18.04 9.01 -16.32
CA GLU A 198 -18.67 9.05 -17.63
C GLU A 198 -17.80 9.88 -18.57
N ALA A 199 -17.43 9.30 -19.71
CA ALA A 199 -16.57 9.91 -20.71
C ALA A 199 -17.30 10.03 -22.06
N ASP A 200 -17.33 11.21 -22.63
CA ASP A 200 -17.88 11.49 -23.94
C ASP A 200 -16.82 11.25 -25.03
N ALA A 201 -17.07 10.27 -25.90
CA ALA A 201 -16.25 9.97 -27.06
C ALA A 201 -16.92 10.51 -28.34
N PRO A 202 -16.19 11.20 -29.25
CA PRO A 202 -16.76 11.91 -30.41
C PRO A 202 -17.66 11.09 -31.37
N ILE A 203 -17.59 9.76 -31.34
CA ILE A 203 -18.33 8.86 -32.26
C ILE A 203 -19.32 7.95 -31.50
N VAL A 204 -19.02 7.63 -30.23
CA VAL A 204 -19.71 6.58 -29.48
C VAL A 204 -20.65 7.17 -28.42
N GLY A 205 -20.55 8.48 -28.18
CA GLY A 205 -21.30 9.17 -27.14
C GLY A 205 -20.69 8.93 -25.76
N THR A 206 -21.52 9.05 -24.73
CA THR A 206 -21.13 8.84 -23.33
C THR A 206 -20.89 7.35 -23.06
N ILE A 207 -19.68 7.01 -22.64
CA ILE A 207 -19.27 5.66 -22.27
C ILE A 207 -18.70 5.65 -20.85
N PRO A 208 -18.90 4.57 -20.08
CA PRO A 208 -18.27 4.42 -18.79
C PRO A 208 -16.74 4.34 -18.92
N ALA A 209 -16.04 5.01 -18.01
CA ALA A 209 -14.60 4.99 -17.87
C ALA A 209 -14.22 4.60 -16.44
N PHE A 210 -13.21 3.75 -16.33
CA PHE A 210 -12.65 3.38 -15.03
C PHE A 210 -11.17 3.75 -15.00
N ILE A 211 -10.77 4.45 -13.94
CA ILE A 211 -9.46 5.09 -13.83
C ILE A 211 -8.83 4.64 -12.52
N ARG A 212 -7.58 4.21 -12.59
CA ARG A 212 -6.79 3.83 -11.43
C ARG A 212 -5.44 4.49 -11.48
N CYS A 213 -5.11 5.24 -10.44
CA CYS A 213 -3.87 6.00 -10.41
C CYS A 213 -2.93 5.51 -9.30
N GLY A 214 -1.67 5.31 -9.68
CA GLY A 214 -0.53 5.30 -8.79
C GLY A 214 0.18 6.65 -8.82
N LEU A 215 1.34 6.74 -8.17
CA LEU A 215 2.20 7.92 -8.28
C LEU A 215 2.91 7.93 -9.64
N SER A 216 3.24 9.11 -10.16
CA SER A 216 3.96 9.29 -11.43
C SER A 216 5.31 8.56 -11.42
N GLN A 217 6.05 8.65 -10.30
CA GLN A 217 7.30 7.94 -10.07
C GLN A 217 7.18 6.41 -10.14
N ASP A 218 5.98 5.84 -10.02
CA ASP A 218 5.79 4.38 -10.04
C ASP A 218 5.42 3.84 -11.43
N ASP A 219 5.37 4.69 -12.45
CA ASP A 219 5.11 4.29 -13.84
C ASP A 219 6.31 3.57 -14.46
N GLU A 220 6.31 2.24 -14.34
CA GLU A 220 7.39 1.38 -14.85
C GLU A 220 7.44 1.37 -16.38
N SER A 221 6.30 1.59 -17.05
CA SER A 221 6.25 1.64 -18.51
C SER A 221 7.02 2.83 -19.06
N ARG A 222 6.84 4.00 -18.45
CA ARG A 222 7.55 5.22 -18.80
C ARG A 222 9.03 5.15 -18.46
N LYS A 223 9.38 4.56 -17.32
CA LYS A 223 10.78 4.30 -16.95
C LYS A 223 11.48 3.37 -17.93
N ALA A 224 10.80 2.30 -18.38
CA ALA A 224 11.34 1.38 -19.39
C ALA A 224 11.59 2.05 -20.75
N GLU A 225 10.83 3.09 -21.07
CA GLU A 225 11.03 3.93 -22.26
C GLU A 225 12.12 5.01 -22.09
N GLY A 226 12.77 5.08 -20.92
CA GLY A 226 13.79 6.09 -20.61
C GLY A 226 13.24 7.51 -20.47
N LYS A 227 11.93 7.66 -20.24
CA LYS A 227 11.25 8.95 -20.06
C LYS A 227 11.24 9.35 -18.58
N GLU A 228 11.27 10.65 -18.33
CA GLU A 228 11.22 11.22 -16.98
C GLU A 228 9.88 10.95 -16.28
N VAL A 229 9.92 10.86 -14.96
CA VAL A 229 8.76 10.78 -14.06
C VAL A 229 8.85 11.92 -13.04
N LEU A 230 7.71 12.27 -12.43
CA LEU A 230 7.67 13.23 -11.34
C LEU A 230 7.67 12.50 -9.99
N GLU A 231 8.61 12.89 -9.13
CA GLU A 231 8.68 12.40 -7.76
C GLU A 231 7.59 13.05 -6.90
N ALA A 232 7.00 12.26 -6.01
CA ALA A 232 6.01 12.71 -5.07
C ALA A 232 6.66 13.25 -3.79
N ASP A 233 6.06 14.28 -3.22
CA ASP A 233 6.46 14.78 -1.91
C ASP A 233 6.17 13.73 -0.84
N THR A 234 7.00 13.72 0.20
CA THR A 234 6.75 12.89 1.37
C THR A 234 5.81 13.59 2.33
N PHE A 235 4.86 12.86 2.91
CA PHE A 235 4.06 13.33 4.03
C PHE A 235 4.93 13.83 5.20
N PRO A 236 4.49 14.82 6.01
CA PRO A 236 5.28 15.24 7.17
C PRO A 236 5.47 14.07 8.14
N ALA A 237 6.73 13.85 8.51
CA ALA A 237 7.15 12.81 9.45
C ALA A 237 7.09 13.33 10.89
N VAL A 238 6.60 12.51 11.80
CA VAL A 238 6.60 12.78 13.24
C VAL A 238 7.70 11.95 13.89
N LYS A 239 8.73 12.59 14.43
CA LYS A 239 9.84 11.88 15.08
C LYS A 239 9.46 11.44 16.49
N VAL A 240 9.66 10.18 16.81
CA VAL A 240 9.44 9.67 18.17
C VAL A 240 10.64 10.03 19.05
N VAL A 241 10.38 10.69 20.17
CA VAL A 241 11.39 11.06 21.17
C VAL A 241 11.15 10.29 22.46
N ALA A 242 12.22 10.17 23.27
CA ALA A 242 12.07 9.64 24.61
C ALA A 242 11.17 10.57 25.41
N LYS A 243 10.36 9.99 26.31
CA LYS A 243 9.56 10.74 27.26
C LYS A 243 10.49 11.65 28.08
N GLN A 244 10.34 12.97 27.97
CA GLN A 244 11.21 13.89 28.68
C GLN A 244 10.86 13.86 30.17
N GLN A 245 11.76 13.32 30.99
CA GLN A 245 11.78 13.64 32.40
C GLN A 245 12.45 15.01 32.51
N VAL A 246 11.68 16.06 32.75
CA VAL A 246 12.23 17.39 33.02
C VAL A 246 12.87 17.32 34.41
N PRO A 247 14.21 17.38 34.54
CA PRO A 247 14.82 17.51 35.85
C PRO A 247 14.63 18.94 36.34
N THR A 248 14.20 19.07 37.59
CA THR A 248 14.16 20.33 38.33
C THR A 248 15.61 20.81 38.55
N PRO A 249 15.98 22.02 38.09
CA PRO A 249 17.35 22.52 38.24
C PRO A 249 17.79 22.54 39.71
N GLY A 250 18.87 21.82 40.03
CA GLY A 250 19.48 21.80 41.37
C GLY A 250 19.12 20.60 42.25
N GLN A 251 18.26 19.68 41.79
CA GLN A 251 18.00 18.43 42.50
C GLN A 251 18.98 17.32 42.09
N GLN A 252 19.49 16.61 43.09
CA GLN A 252 20.38 15.47 42.90
C GLN A 252 19.55 14.26 42.48
N THR A 253 19.89 13.65 41.34
CA THR A 253 19.28 12.39 40.91
C THR A 253 19.85 11.22 41.71
N VAL A 254 18.99 10.24 41.99
CA VAL A 254 19.32 8.99 42.67
C VAL A 254 18.92 7.85 41.74
N ALA A 255 19.87 6.96 41.45
CA ALA A 255 19.60 5.75 40.69
C ALA A 255 18.62 4.86 41.46
N THR A 256 17.44 4.62 40.88
CA THR A 256 16.38 3.84 41.51
C THR A 256 16.23 2.52 40.76
N SER A 257 16.39 1.40 41.47
CA SER A 257 16.31 0.05 40.90
C SER A 257 14.85 -0.36 40.69
N VAL A 258 14.56 -0.89 39.50
CA VAL A 258 13.26 -1.42 39.09
C VAL A 258 13.41 -2.92 38.82
N GLN A 259 12.51 -3.72 39.38
CA GLN A 259 12.46 -5.16 39.18
C GLN A 259 11.27 -5.55 38.29
N ILE A 260 11.51 -6.33 37.23
CA ILE A 260 10.44 -6.84 36.37
C ILE A 260 10.43 -8.36 36.43
N ASN A 261 9.28 -8.92 36.80
CA ASN A 261 9.01 -10.35 36.68
C ASN A 261 8.50 -10.62 35.26
N LEU A 262 9.35 -11.21 34.44
CA LEU A 262 9.13 -11.60 33.07
C LEU A 262 8.54 -13.02 33.03
N LEU A 263 7.38 -13.15 32.38
CA LEU A 263 6.72 -14.43 32.14
C LEU A 263 6.54 -14.67 30.64
N GLU A 264 6.75 -15.89 30.20
CA GLU A 264 6.40 -16.37 28.86
C GLU A 264 4.88 -16.41 28.67
N ALA A 265 4.43 -16.66 27.46
CA ALA A 265 3.00 -16.65 27.12
C ALA A 265 2.16 -17.67 27.89
N ASP A 266 2.75 -18.81 28.26
CA ASP A 266 2.11 -19.83 29.09
C ASP A 266 2.12 -19.52 30.59
N GLY A 267 2.69 -18.37 30.99
CA GLY A 267 2.83 -17.94 32.37
C GLY A 267 4.06 -18.49 33.08
N THR A 268 4.92 -19.26 32.40
CA THR A 268 6.18 -19.73 32.97
C THR A 268 7.20 -18.58 33.06
N ALA A 269 8.06 -18.61 34.08
CA ALA A 269 9.09 -17.59 34.24
C ALA A 269 10.22 -17.79 33.21
N PHE A 270 10.77 -16.70 32.69
CA PHE A 270 11.96 -16.77 31.83
C PHE A 270 13.13 -17.45 32.56
N ALA A 271 13.93 -18.23 31.83
CA ALA A 271 15.08 -18.91 32.41
C ALA A 271 16.17 -17.91 32.84
N ALA A 272 16.78 -18.13 34.00
CA ALA A 272 17.93 -17.34 34.45
C ALA A 272 19.09 -17.42 33.44
N GLY A 273 19.79 -16.32 33.25
CA GLY A 273 20.84 -16.16 32.23
C GLY A 273 20.32 -15.84 30.82
N SER A 274 19.00 -15.90 30.59
CA SER A 274 18.43 -15.51 29.29
C SER A 274 18.63 -14.01 29.04
N MET A 275 18.95 -13.66 27.80
CA MET A 275 18.94 -12.27 27.34
C MET A 275 17.55 -11.92 26.84
N VAL A 276 16.98 -10.84 27.37
CA VAL A 276 15.66 -10.34 26.97
C VAL A 276 15.81 -8.90 26.50
N GLU A 277 15.22 -8.59 25.34
CA GLU A 277 15.16 -7.22 24.85
C GLU A 277 13.86 -6.57 25.30
N LEU A 278 13.98 -5.55 26.14
CA LEU A 278 12.86 -4.76 26.64
C LEU A 278 12.87 -3.37 26.01
N LEU A 279 11.68 -2.78 25.97
CA LEU A 279 11.46 -1.38 25.70
C LEU A 279 11.20 -0.67 27.00
N ILE A 280 12.11 0.23 27.37
CA ILE A 280 11.99 1.05 28.56
C ILE A 280 11.83 2.49 28.10
N ASN A 281 10.63 3.04 28.26
CA ASN A 281 10.24 4.36 27.73
C ASN A 281 10.54 4.51 26.23
N GLY A 282 10.24 3.46 25.44
CA GLY A 282 10.47 3.41 24.00
C GLY A 282 11.92 3.20 23.56
N GLN A 283 12.86 3.08 24.51
CA GLN A 283 14.26 2.75 24.21
C GLN A 283 14.48 1.25 24.34
N LYS A 284 15.06 0.64 23.31
CA LYS A 284 15.46 -0.77 23.33
C LYS A 284 16.65 -0.96 24.27
N ARG A 285 16.52 -1.87 25.22
CA ARG A 285 17.58 -2.28 26.15
C ARG A 285 17.62 -3.80 26.25
N SER A 286 18.81 -4.36 26.23
CA SER A 286 19.03 -5.79 26.46
C SER A 286 19.36 -5.99 27.94
N LEU A 287 18.54 -6.78 28.63
CA LEU A 287 18.74 -7.14 30.04
C LEU A 287 18.97 -8.64 30.17
N THR A 288 19.80 -9.03 31.13
CA THR A 288 19.97 -10.43 31.51
C THR A 288 18.97 -10.75 32.62
N VAL A 289 18.30 -11.90 32.52
CA VAL A 289 17.44 -12.44 33.57
C VAL A 289 18.33 -12.98 34.69
N GLU A 290 18.27 -12.40 35.88
CA GLU A 290 19.16 -12.71 37.01
C GLU A 290 18.71 -13.96 37.77
N ASP A 291 17.44 -13.97 38.19
CA ASP A 291 16.77 -15.06 38.89
C ASP A 291 15.55 -15.52 38.06
N SER A 292 14.95 -16.68 38.32
CA SER A 292 13.84 -17.23 37.51
C SER A 292 12.75 -16.19 37.19
N GLY A 293 12.79 -15.65 35.97
CA GLY A 293 11.90 -14.59 35.47
C GLY A 293 12.25 -13.16 35.86
N VAL A 294 13.25 -12.88 36.70
CA VAL A 294 13.51 -11.53 37.20
C VAL A 294 14.58 -10.82 36.37
N ALA A 295 14.25 -9.64 35.82
CA ALA A 295 15.22 -8.70 35.26
C ALA A 295 15.22 -7.39 36.06
N ARG A 296 16.39 -6.76 36.19
CA ARG A 296 16.56 -5.49 36.92
C ARG A 296 17.16 -4.42 36.01
N PHE A 297 16.74 -3.17 36.22
CA PHE A 297 17.36 -2.00 35.60
C PHE A 297 17.22 -0.78 36.50
N SER A 298 18.03 0.25 36.25
CA SER A 298 17.96 1.50 37.00
C SER A 298 17.38 2.63 36.18
N VAL A 299 16.65 3.51 36.86
CA VAL A 299 16.19 4.80 36.33
C VAL A 299 16.69 5.89 37.25
N ASP A 300 17.33 6.92 36.67
CA ASP A 300 17.81 8.07 37.42
C ASP A 300 16.64 9.03 37.64
N LEU A 301 16.27 9.26 38.90
CA LEU A 301 15.14 10.11 39.30
C LEU A 301 15.56 11.04 40.43
N GLU A 302 14.93 12.20 40.55
CA GLU A 302 15.11 13.03 41.74
C GLU A 302 14.52 12.35 42.97
N ASN A 303 15.14 12.54 44.14
CA ASN A 303 14.63 11.94 45.38
C ASN A 303 13.19 12.40 45.65
N GLY A 304 12.27 11.43 45.79
CA GLY A 304 10.84 11.66 45.96
C GLY A 304 10.05 11.93 44.66
N GLN A 305 10.69 12.05 43.50
CA GLN A 305 10.01 12.21 42.22
C GLN A 305 9.28 10.92 41.85
N GLU A 306 7.99 11.02 41.57
CA GLU A 306 7.19 9.91 41.05
C GLU A 306 7.13 9.99 39.52
N THR A 307 7.40 8.86 38.86
CA THR A 307 7.25 8.73 37.42
C THR A 307 6.68 7.36 37.06
N ASN A 308 6.05 7.26 35.89
CA ASN A 308 5.67 5.98 35.32
C ASN A 308 6.66 5.62 34.22
N VAL A 309 7.31 4.48 34.40
CA VAL A 309 8.21 3.87 33.41
C VAL A 309 7.42 2.86 32.62
N ASN A 310 7.27 3.08 31.32
CA ASN A 310 6.63 2.09 30.45
C ASN A 310 7.66 1.01 30.11
N VAL A 311 7.33 -0.24 30.42
CA VAL A 311 8.18 -1.42 30.15
C VAL A 311 7.40 -2.40 29.30
N GLY A 312 7.90 -2.75 28.12
CA GLY A 312 7.34 -3.80 27.27
C GLY A 312 8.42 -4.70 26.69
N PHE A 313 8.04 -5.80 26.04
CA PHE A 313 9.02 -6.56 25.26
C PHE A 313 9.27 -5.87 23.91
N ALA A 314 10.53 -5.84 23.44
CA ALA A 314 10.87 -5.20 22.18
C ALA A 314 10.28 -5.91 20.95
N ASP A 315 10.05 -7.22 21.06
CA ASP A 315 9.35 -8.03 20.08
C ASP A 315 7.82 -8.00 20.27
N ASN A 316 7.30 -7.24 21.25
CA ASN A 316 5.89 -7.18 21.63
C ASN A 316 5.41 -5.80 22.13
N LEU A 317 5.39 -4.83 21.21
CA LEU A 317 4.99 -3.44 21.46
C LEU A 317 3.59 -3.26 22.08
N ASP A 318 2.65 -4.19 21.86
CA ASP A 318 1.29 -4.12 22.41
C ASP A 318 1.19 -4.68 23.84
N ASN A 319 2.33 -5.06 24.41
CA ASN A 319 2.43 -5.66 25.72
C ASN A 319 3.42 -4.87 26.56
N SER A 320 2.94 -3.76 27.11
CA SER A 320 3.68 -2.91 28.02
C SER A 320 2.93 -2.79 29.34
N VAL A 321 3.67 -2.70 30.44
CA VAL A 321 3.18 -2.32 31.76
C VAL A 321 3.76 -0.97 32.15
N ASP A 322 2.95 -0.11 32.73
CA ASP A 322 3.43 1.11 33.37
C ASP A 322 3.82 0.79 34.81
N VAL A 323 5.09 1.03 35.15
CA VAL A 323 5.65 0.82 36.48
C VAL A 323 5.80 2.16 37.16
N SER A 324 5.07 2.40 38.25
CA SER A 324 5.25 3.59 39.06
C SER A 324 6.54 3.47 39.87
N VAL A 325 7.46 4.40 39.68
CA VAL A 325 8.78 4.44 40.33
C VAL A 325 8.91 5.77 41.08
N THR A 326 9.34 5.71 42.34
CA THR A 326 9.63 6.89 43.16
C THR A 326 11.13 6.98 43.42
N GLY A 327 11.76 8.10 43.05
CA GLY A 327 13.20 8.29 43.22
C GLY A 327 13.64 8.14 44.68
N GLY A 328 14.72 7.39 44.91
CA GLY A 328 15.30 7.16 46.24
C GLY A 328 14.55 6.15 47.12
N LYS A 329 13.49 5.50 46.60
CA LYS A 329 12.85 4.35 47.25
C LYS A 329 13.21 3.07 46.51
N GLU A 330 13.64 2.05 47.25
CA GLU A 330 13.83 0.72 46.67
C GLU A 330 12.49 0.03 46.40
N GLY A 331 12.45 -0.85 45.39
CA GLY A 331 11.42 -1.87 45.28
C GLY A 331 10.25 -1.59 44.33
N ALA A 332 10.41 -0.70 43.35
CA ALA A 332 9.43 -0.65 42.25
C ALA A 332 9.46 -1.98 41.50
N SER A 333 8.32 -2.67 41.43
CA SER A 333 8.22 -3.94 40.74
C SER A 333 6.95 -4.07 39.92
N ALA A 334 7.05 -4.80 38.81
CA ALA A 334 5.91 -5.15 37.97
C ALA A 334 6.07 -6.56 37.40
N THR A 335 4.97 -7.12 36.91
CA THR A 335 4.98 -8.37 36.14
C THR A 335 4.64 -8.06 34.70
N LEU A 336 5.44 -8.58 33.78
CA LEU A 336 5.27 -8.45 32.35
C LEU A 336 5.22 -9.85 31.73
N GLN A 337 4.03 -10.24 31.27
CA GLN A 337 3.81 -11.55 30.66
C GLN A 337 3.68 -11.41 29.15
N ARG A 338 4.51 -12.11 28.37
CA ARG A 338 4.49 -12.07 26.91
C ARG A 338 3.11 -12.51 26.40
N LYS A 339 2.51 -11.80 25.43
CA LYS A 339 1.25 -12.28 24.82
C LYS A 339 1.51 -13.52 23.95
N PRO A 340 0.60 -14.50 23.93
CA PRO A 340 0.71 -15.66 23.06
C PRO A 340 0.70 -15.26 21.58
N LEU A 341 1.45 -16.01 20.78
CA LEU A 341 1.36 -15.99 19.34
C LEU A 341 0.46 -17.13 18.88
N TYR A 342 -0.43 -16.83 17.94
CA TYR A 342 -1.34 -17.78 17.31
C TYR A 342 -0.86 -18.06 15.88
N PRO A 343 -0.84 -19.34 15.45
CA PRO A 343 -0.56 -19.64 14.06
C PRO A 343 -1.72 -19.15 13.18
N ALA A 344 -1.45 -18.20 12.29
CA ALA A 344 -2.35 -17.83 11.21
C ALA A 344 -1.93 -18.57 9.95
N VAL A 345 -2.86 -19.30 9.33
CA VAL A 345 -2.56 -20.19 8.19
C VAL A 345 -3.22 -19.65 6.93
N ALA A 346 -2.43 -19.51 5.87
CA ALA A 346 -2.90 -19.23 4.51
C ALA A 346 -2.75 -20.49 3.68
N ARG A 347 -3.78 -20.83 2.91
CA ARG A 347 -3.78 -21.95 1.98
C ARG A 347 -3.65 -21.40 0.57
N VAL A 348 -2.50 -21.64 -0.06
CA VAL A 348 -2.14 -21.05 -1.36
C VAL A 348 -2.02 -22.14 -2.42
N GLN A 349 -2.76 -22.00 -3.52
CA GLN A 349 -2.60 -22.90 -4.65
C GLN A 349 -1.33 -22.54 -5.43
N LEU A 350 -0.51 -23.54 -5.74
CA LEU A 350 0.68 -23.35 -6.57
C LEU A 350 0.43 -23.89 -7.97
N THR A 351 0.75 -23.10 -8.99
CA THR A 351 0.56 -23.49 -10.39
C THR A 351 1.84 -23.36 -11.20
N ASP A 352 1.92 -24.13 -12.28
CA ASP A 352 2.91 -23.94 -13.33
C ASP A 352 2.58 -22.72 -14.21
N ALA A 353 3.42 -22.45 -15.21
CA ALA A 353 3.25 -21.32 -16.11
C ALA A 353 2.01 -21.40 -17.01
N ASN A 354 1.37 -22.56 -17.09
CA ASN A 354 0.14 -22.76 -17.84
C ASN A 354 -1.10 -22.69 -16.92
N GLY A 355 -0.91 -22.37 -15.63
CA GLY A 355 -1.99 -22.33 -14.64
C GLY A 355 -2.42 -23.71 -14.14
N LYS A 356 -1.69 -24.79 -14.46
CA LYS A 356 -1.98 -26.13 -13.94
C LYS A 356 -1.42 -26.28 -12.52
N PRO A 357 -2.15 -26.86 -11.55
CA PRO A 357 -1.63 -27.11 -10.22
C PRO A 357 -0.32 -27.90 -10.24
N LEU A 358 0.62 -27.54 -9.36
CA LEU A 358 1.85 -28.30 -9.17
C LEU A 358 1.55 -29.70 -8.62
N GLU A 359 2.42 -30.66 -8.93
CA GLU A 359 2.26 -32.05 -8.52
C GLU A 359 2.37 -32.21 -7.00
N ALA A 360 1.48 -33.04 -6.45
CA ALA A 360 1.47 -33.39 -5.04
C ALA A 360 2.80 -34.07 -4.61
N GLY A 361 3.25 -33.77 -3.40
CA GLY A 361 4.50 -34.28 -2.84
C GLY A 361 5.75 -33.58 -3.37
N LYS A 362 5.62 -32.60 -4.28
CA LYS A 362 6.74 -31.80 -4.76
C LYS A 362 7.21 -30.82 -3.69
N ASP A 363 8.50 -30.83 -3.39
CA ASP A 363 9.12 -29.80 -2.56
C ASP A 363 9.37 -28.52 -3.37
N VAL A 364 9.00 -27.40 -2.78
CA VAL A 364 9.18 -26.06 -3.34
C VAL A 364 9.83 -25.16 -2.31
N GLN A 365 10.68 -24.25 -2.80
CA GLN A 365 11.25 -23.17 -1.99
C GLN A 365 10.41 -21.93 -2.20
N LEU A 366 9.79 -21.42 -1.13
CA LEU A 366 9.00 -20.20 -1.17
C LEU A 366 9.67 -19.13 -0.32
N LEU A 367 9.55 -17.88 -0.77
CA LEU A 367 9.82 -16.70 0.03
C LEU A 367 8.50 -16.27 0.67
N VAL A 368 8.41 -16.36 1.99
CA VAL A 368 7.23 -15.97 2.79
C VAL A 368 7.65 -14.83 3.69
N GLY A 369 7.10 -13.63 3.45
CA GLY A 369 7.48 -12.44 4.21
C GLY A 369 8.97 -12.06 4.05
N GLY A 370 9.64 -12.55 3.01
CA GLY A 370 11.07 -12.34 2.77
C GLY A 370 11.98 -13.46 3.27
N GLU A 371 11.46 -14.42 4.03
CA GLU A 371 12.23 -15.58 4.49
C GLU A 371 12.03 -16.76 3.56
N GLN A 372 13.12 -17.44 3.20
CA GLN A 372 13.08 -18.63 2.36
C GLN A 372 12.82 -19.88 3.21
N ALA A 373 11.78 -20.64 2.87
CA ALA A 373 11.46 -21.90 3.53
C ALA A 373 11.02 -22.97 2.51
N ALA A 374 11.24 -24.24 2.90
CA ALA A 374 10.81 -25.40 2.14
C ALA A 374 9.36 -25.76 2.47
N TYR A 375 8.56 -26.00 1.45
CA TYR A 375 7.17 -26.46 1.58
C TYR A 375 6.94 -27.67 0.67
N THR A 376 6.11 -28.60 1.10
CA THR A 376 5.68 -29.74 0.28
C THR A 376 4.28 -29.50 -0.22
N VAL A 377 4.07 -29.61 -1.55
CA VAL A 377 2.76 -29.43 -2.18
C VAL A 377 1.81 -30.53 -1.75
N GLY A 378 0.64 -30.16 -1.22
CA GLY A 378 -0.41 -31.07 -0.80
C GLY A 378 -1.07 -31.82 -1.97
N ALA A 379 -1.86 -32.84 -1.65
CA ALA A 379 -2.57 -33.67 -2.63
C ALA A 379 -3.52 -32.87 -3.55
N ASP A 380 -3.99 -31.73 -3.08
CA ASP A 380 -4.89 -30.80 -3.78
C ASP A 380 -4.14 -29.69 -4.55
N GLY A 381 -2.81 -29.70 -4.55
CA GLY A 381 -1.99 -28.67 -5.21
C GLY A 381 -1.80 -27.40 -4.38
N TYR A 382 -2.15 -27.43 -3.09
CA TYR A 382 -2.02 -26.31 -2.16
C TYR A 382 -0.83 -26.48 -1.22
N VAL A 383 -0.36 -25.36 -0.68
CA VAL A 383 0.55 -25.32 0.47
C VAL A 383 -0.09 -24.52 1.61
N ASP A 384 0.11 -24.99 2.83
CA ASP A 384 -0.31 -24.30 4.04
C ASP A 384 0.87 -23.48 4.56
N ILE A 385 0.73 -22.16 4.52
CA ILE A 385 1.71 -21.19 4.96
C ILE A 385 1.29 -20.69 6.33
N SER A 386 2.07 -21.02 7.36
CA SER A 386 1.81 -20.57 8.72
C SER A 386 2.72 -19.41 9.09
N VAL A 387 2.13 -18.34 9.63
CA VAL A 387 2.84 -17.23 10.25
C VAL A 387 2.31 -17.05 11.66
N SER A 388 3.19 -16.94 12.63
CA SER A 388 2.82 -16.66 14.01
C SER A 388 2.44 -15.19 14.16
N LEU A 389 1.16 -14.92 14.45
CA LEU A 389 0.58 -13.58 14.63
C LEU A 389 -0.03 -13.45 16.02
N ARG A 390 -0.09 -12.24 16.57
CA ARG A 390 -0.78 -11.97 17.83
C ARG A 390 -2.28 -11.97 17.67
N ASP A 391 -3.00 -12.04 18.78
CA ASP A 391 -4.46 -11.92 18.76
C ASP A 391 -4.89 -10.61 18.11
N SER A 392 -5.81 -10.68 17.14
CA SER A 392 -6.30 -9.56 16.33
C SER A 392 -5.26 -8.83 15.46
N GLU A 393 -4.00 -9.28 15.43
CA GLU A 393 -3.00 -8.76 14.49
C GLU A 393 -3.39 -9.14 13.07
N THR A 394 -3.33 -8.18 12.15
CA THR A 394 -3.52 -8.43 10.72
C THR A 394 -2.23 -8.12 9.99
N LYS A 395 -1.74 -9.07 9.21
CA LYS A 395 -0.46 -8.95 8.49
C LYS A 395 -0.63 -9.34 7.04
N LEU A 396 -0.15 -8.48 6.15
CA LEU A 396 -0.06 -8.78 4.73
C LEU A 396 1.28 -9.50 4.46
N VAL A 397 1.20 -10.77 4.08
CA VAL A 397 2.36 -11.62 3.83
C VAL A 397 2.55 -11.81 2.34
N LYS A 398 3.71 -11.38 1.83
CA LYS A 398 4.10 -11.67 0.45
C LYS A 398 4.59 -13.10 0.35
N VAL A 399 4.07 -13.83 -0.64
CA VAL A 399 4.45 -15.21 -0.95
C VAL A 399 4.93 -15.25 -2.40
N ALA A 400 6.16 -15.69 -2.61
CA ALA A 400 6.76 -15.84 -3.94
C ALA A 400 7.49 -17.18 -4.03
N PHE A 401 7.76 -17.65 -5.25
CA PHE A 401 8.77 -18.70 -5.43
C PHE A 401 10.16 -18.10 -5.20
N ALA A 402 11.03 -18.83 -4.48
CA ALA A 402 12.36 -18.31 -4.15
C ALA A 402 13.24 -18.05 -5.38
N ASP A 403 13.06 -18.83 -6.44
CA ASP A 403 13.73 -18.65 -7.73
C ASP A 403 13.07 -17.58 -8.62
N GLN A 404 11.91 -17.04 -8.22
CA GLN A 404 11.16 -16.03 -8.98
C GLN A 404 10.50 -14.99 -8.06
N PRO A 405 11.29 -14.18 -7.31
CA PRO A 405 10.77 -13.25 -6.31
C PRO A 405 9.89 -12.13 -6.91
N SER A 406 9.97 -11.88 -8.22
CA SER A 406 9.13 -10.90 -8.92
C SER A 406 7.69 -11.39 -9.15
N SER A 407 7.45 -12.70 -9.14
CA SER A 407 6.10 -13.29 -9.18
C SER A 407 5.65 -13.58 -7.76
N PHE A 408 4.79 -12.73 -7.21
CA PHE A 408 4.32 -12.88 -5.83
C PHE A 408 2.81 -12.63 -5.72
N ILE A 409 2.22 -13.21 -4.68
CA ILE A 409 0.89 -12.86 -4.17
C ILE A 409 1.04 -12.22 -2.79
N SER A 410 0.04 -11.47 -2.38
CA SER A 410 -0.05 -10.89 -1.04
C SER A 410 -1.24 -11.50 -0.33
N VAL A 411 -0.99 -12.25 0.74
CA VAL A 411 -2.04 -12.89 1.53
C VAL A 411 -2.23 -12.14 2.83
N GLU A 412 -3.45 -11.72 3.12
CA GLU A 412 -3.79 -11.12 4.40
C GLU A 412 -4.08 -12.23 5.42
N LEU A 413 -3.34 -12.22 6.53
CA LEU A 413 -3.48 -13.17 7.63
C LEU A 413 -3.92 -12.42 8.88
N LYS A 414 -4.86 -13.01 9.62
CA LYS A 414 -5.32 -12.50 10.91
C LYS A 414 -4.97 -13.48 12.01
N GLY A 415 -4.30 -13.01 13.05
CA GLY A 415 -4.02 -13.78 14.24
C GLY A 415 -5.22 -13.81 15.19
N GLY A 416 -5.33 -14.91 15.93
CA GLY A 416 -6.38 -15.12 16.90
C GLY A 416 -6.55 -16.59 17.27
N LYS A 417 -7.23 -16.83 18.38
CA LYS A 417 -7.60 -18.18 18.78
C LYS A 417 -8.67 -18.71 17.81
N ASP A 418 -8.47 -19.92 17.30
CA ASP A 418 -9.43 -20.64 16.44
C ASP A 418 -9.72 -19.97 15.07
N VAL A 419 -8.74 -19.26 14.49
CA VAL A 419 -8.87 -18.71 13.13
C VAL A 419 -8.74 -19.83 12.09
N ALA A 420 -9.76 -19.99 11.25
CA ALA A 420 -9.73 -20.95 10.14
C ALA A 420 -8.68 -20.54 9.09
N PRO A 421 -8.04 -21.50 8.39
CA PRO A 421 -7.13 -21.17 7.32
C PRO A 421 -7.80 -20.30 6.24
N VAL A 422 -7.11 -19.23 5.83
CA VAL A 422 -7.58 -18.37 4.75
C VAL A 422 -7.23 -19.02 3.42
N LEU A 423 -8.25 -19.37 2.63
CA LEU A 423 -8.04 -19.80 1.25
C LEU A 423 -7.79 -18.57 0.39
N HIS A 424 -6.65 -18.51 -0.29
CA HIS A 424 -6.35 -17.39 -1.19
C HIS A 424 -6.90 -17.66 -2.59
N ASP A 425 -7.70 -16.73 -3.11
CA ASP A 425 -8.46 -16.91 -4.37
C ASP A 425 -7.58 -16.92 -5.63
N SER A 426 -6.38 -16.32 -5.56
CA SER A 426 -5.45 -16.28 -6.70
C SER A 426 -4.30 -17.28 -6.52
N PRO A 427 -4.06 -18.17 -7.50
CA PRO A 427 -2.93 -19.09 -7.45
C PRO A 427 -1.61 -18.33 -7.62
N LEU A 428 -0.54 -18.84 -7.00
CA LEU A 428 0.82 -18.40 -7.25
C LEU A 428 1.39 -19.20 -8.42
N ALA A 429 1.59 -18.54 -9.56
CA ALA A 429 2.09 -19.17 -10.79
C ALA A 429 3.60 -19.03 -10.94
N ARG A 430 4.28 -20.13 -11.29
CA ARG A 430 5.64 -20.06 -11.84
C ARG A 430 5.59 -19.41 -13.21
N THR A 431 6.37 -18.38 -13.47
CA THR A 431 6.54 -17.87 -14.83
C THR A 431 7.50 -18.77 -15.60
N GLN A 432 7.36 -18.89 -16.92
CA GLN A 432 8.44 -19.50 -17.70
C GLN A 432 9.68 -18.61 -17.55
N ASN A 433 10.82 -19.19 -17.21
CA ASN A 433 12.09 -18.52 -17.40
C ASN A 433 12.24 -18.29 -18.91
N ILE A 434 11.83 -17.11 -19.39
CA ILE A 434 12.24 -16.66 -20.70
C ILE A 434 13.74 -16.42 -20.57
N PRO A 435 14.60 -17.19 -21.24
CA PRO A 435 16.03 -16.94 -21.18
C PRO A 435 16.28 -15.49 -21.60
N ASP A 436 17.07 -14.81 -20.78
CA ASP A 436 17.47 -13.42 -20.95
C ASP A 436 17.87 -13.17 -22.42
N PRO A 437 17.19 -12.29 -23.17
CA PRO A 437 17.51 -12.04 -24.58
C PRO A 437 18.87 -11.36 -24.78
N THR A 438 19.62 -11.09 -23.72
CA THR A 438 20.95 -10.48 -23.78
C THR A 438 22.10 -11.50 -23.96
N GLY A 439 21.81 -12.80 -24.07
CA GLY A 439 22.80 -13.85 -24.26
C GLY A 439 23.14 -14.23 -25.72
N SER A 440 24.08 -13.50 -26.32
CA SER A 440 24.83 -13.81 -27.56
C SER A 440 24.11 -13.66 -28.92
N SER A 441 24.75 -12.89 -29.79
CA SER A 441 24.44 -12.70 -31.21
C SER A 441 24.71 -13.98 -32.03
N GLY A 442 23.86 -14.98 -31.88
CA GLY A 442 23.75 -16.10 -32.82
C GLY A 442 22.86 -15.73 -34.02
N PRO A 443 23.11 -16.27 -35.23
CA PRO A 443 22.24 -16.04 -36.38
C PRO A 443 20.82 -16.53 -36.08
N LEU A 444 19.83 -15.70 -36.43
CA LEU A 444 18.40 -16.02 -36.34
C LEU A 444 18.13 -17.38 -36.98
N ASN A 445 17.59 -18.32 -36.19
CA ASN A 445 17.21 -19.63 -36.68
C ASN A 445 15.89 -19.52 -37.47
N MET A 446 16.04 -19.46 -38.80
CA MET A 446 14.94 -19.39 -39.78
C MET A 446 14.13 -20.68 -39.89
N ASP A 447 14.49 -21.76 -39.17
CA ASP A 447 13.72 -23.01 -39.14
C ASP A 447 12.65 -23.01 -38.02
N ASN A 448 12.59 -21.98 -37.18
CA ASN A 448 11.59 -21.90 -36.11
C ASN A 448 10.23 -21.36 -36.62
N PRO A 449 9.13 -22.14 -36.58
CA PRO A 449 7.82 -21.72 -37.07
C PRO A 449 7.21 -20.54 -36.29
N ILE A 450 7.66 -20.28 -35.05
CA ILE A 450 7.21 -19.13 -34.24
C ILE A 450 7.78 -17.82 -34.82
N VAL A 451 9.01 -17.85 -35.33
CA VAL A 451 9.65 -16.69 -35.99
C VAL A 451 8.91 -16.35 -37.28
N TRP A 452 8.54 -17.36 -38.07
CA TRP A 452 7.70 -17.19 -39.26
C TRP A 452 6.29 -16.68 -38.93
N GLY A 453 5.66 -17.20 -37.88
CA GLY A 453 4.34 -16.71 -37.44
C GLY A 453 4.35 -15.22 -37.07
N SER A 454 5.44 -14.75 -36.46
CA SER A 454 5.63 -13.35 -36.08
C SER A 454 5.87 -12.45 -37.30
N ILE A 455 6.67 -12.91 -38.27
CA ILE A 455 6.94 -12.19 -39.53
C ILE A 455 5.68 -12.11 -40.40
N LEU A 456 4.91 -13.20 -40.53
CA LEU A 456 3.66 -13.24 -41.28
C LEU A 456 2.56 -12.36 -40.65
N ALA A 457 2.44 -12.35 -39.31
CA ALA A 457 1.49 -11.49 -38.62
C ALA A 457 1.77 -9.99 -38.88
N THR A 458 3.06 -9.62 -38.93
CA THR A 458 3.48 -8.23 -39.20
C THR A 458 3.32 -7.86 -40.68
N ALA A 459 3.61 -8.79 -41.60
CA ALA A 459 3.49 -8.58 -43.05
C ALA A 459 2.03 -8.54 -43.55
N LEU A 460 1.10 -9.24 -42.88
CA LEU A 460 -0.32 -9.25 -43.24
C LEU A 460 -1.15 -8.17 -42.52
N GLY A 461 -0.69 -7.64 -41.39
CA GLY A 461 -1.37 -6.58 -40.65
C GLY A 461 -1.32 -5.20 -41.33
N LEU A 462 -0.17 -4.85 -41.92
CA LEU A 462 0.04 -3.55 -42.58
C LEU A 462 -0.87 -3.30 -43.82
N PRO A 463 -1.12 -4.29 -44.71
CA PRO A 463 -2.05 -4.13 -45.82
C PRO A 463 -3.51 -3.92 -45.37
N VAL A 464 -3.94 -4.60 -44.30
CA VAL A 464 -5.31 -4.51 -43.77
C VAL A 464 -5.55 -3.14 -43.13
N ILE A 465 -4.57 -2.64 -42.37
CA ILE A 465 -4.62 -1.28 -41.80
C ILE A 465 -4.65 -0.22 -42.91
N GLY A 466 -3.83 -0.38 -43.96
CA GLY A 466 -3.84 0.51 -45.13
C GLY A 466 -5.19 0.51 -45.86
N MET A 467 -5.84 -0.64 -46.00
CA MET A 467 -7.16 -0.77 -46.62
C MET A 467 -8.26 -0.10 -45.77
N LEU A 468 -8.22 -0.26 -44.44
CA LEU A 468 -9.17 0.37 -43.53
C LEU A 468 -9.02 1.90 -43.49
N ILE A 469 -7.78 2.41 -43.53
CA ILE A 469 -7.49 3.84 -43.63
C ILE A 469 -8.04 4.40 -44.96
N LYS A 470 -7.85 3.69 -46.07
CA LYS A 470 -8.37 4.11 -47.37
C LYS A 470 -9.91 4.16 -47.41
N ILE A 471 -10.58 3.14 -46.86
CA ILE A 471 -12.05 3.12 -46.74
C ILE A 471 -12.55 4.31 -45.91
N ALA A 472 -11.88 4.63 -44.79
CA ALA A 472 -12.25 5.79 -43.98
C ALA A 472 -12.06 7.11 -44.73
N ILE A 473 -10.95 7.30 -45.44
CA ILE A 473 -10.68 8.51 -46.24
C ILE A 473 -11.73 8.69 -47.34
N ASP A 474 -12.05 7.62 -48.07
CA ASP A 474 -13.02 7.64 -49.16
C ASP A 474 -14.47 7.87 -48.64
N TYR A 475 -14.82 7.37 -47.45
CA TYR A 475 -16.14 7.58 -46.82
C TYR A 475 -16.31 9.01 -46.26
N PHE A 476 -15.28 9.58 -45.65
CA PHE A 476 -15.34 10.91 -45.02
C PHE A 476 -15.00 12.09 -45.97
N LYS A 477 -14.71 11.82 -47.25
CA LYS A 477 -14.34 12.83 -48.26
C LYS A 477 -13.26 13.80 -47.80
N ILE A 478 -12.27 13.30 -47.06
CA ILE A 478 -11.16 14.13 -46.56
C ILE A 478 -10.20 14.38 -47.73
N PRO A 479 -9.97 15.63 -48.17
CA PRO A 479 -8.99 15.91 -49.22
C PRO A 479 -7.58 15.68 -48.68
N LEU A 480 -6.86 14.71 -49.25
CA LEU A 480 -5.47 14.45 -48.91
C LEU A 480 -4.55 15.51 -49.56
N PRO A 481 -3.50 15.97 -48.86
CA PRO A 481 -2.48 16.82 -49.47
C PRO A 481 -1.69 16.03 -50.53
N TYR A 482 -1.51 16.63 -51.70
CA TYR A 482 -0.67 16.08 -52.77
C TYR A 482 0.80 16.16 -52.37
N ILE A 483 1.48 15.02 -52.26
CA ILE A 483 2.92 14.94 -52.00
C ILE A 483 3.62 14.68 -53.34
N GLU A 484 4.33 15.69 -53.85
CA GLU A 484 5.19 15.56 -55.03
C GLU A 484 6.54 14.96 -54.60
N ILE A 485 6.80 13.70 -54.93
CA ILE A 485 8.10 13.07 -54.71
C ILE A 485 8.98 13.40 -55.91
N ARG A 486 9.94 14.31 -55.75
CA ARG A 486 11.00 14.55 -56.74
C ARG A 486 12.14 13.56 -56.53
N HIS A 487 12.47 12.83 -57.58
CA HIS A 487 13.70 12.03 -57.60
C HIS A 487 14.91 12.96 -57.76
N PRO A 488 15.97 12.80 -56.95
CA PRO A 488 17.23 13.50 -57.18
C PRO A 488 17.90 12.93 -58.45
N GLU A 489 18.36 13.82 -59.32
CA GLU A 489 19.30 13.51 -60.42
C GLU A 489 20.72 13.22 -59.88
#